data_AF-A0A6V7PHX1-F1
#
_entry.id   AF-A0A6V7PHX1-F1
#
_cell.length_a   1.000
_cell.length_b   1.000
_cell.length_c   1.000
_cell.angle_alpha   90.00
_cell.angle_beta   90.00
_cell.angle_gamma   90.00
#
_symmetry.space_group_name_H-M   'P 1'
#
loop_
_entity.id
_entity.type
_entity.pdbx_description
1 polymer ?
#
loop_
_entity_poly.entity_id
_entity_poly.type
_entity_poly.pdbx_seq_one_letter_code
_entity_poly.pdbx_strand_id
1 'polypeptide(L)'
;MATSYNPCTATLLLFLIIPITTAVASFHLPSFDLSRPGPAHDCTAHAVEFDPLARAVRPLTVSTDTWCSSGSLLPDGTLVQTGGFNDGDRAVRFLSSCEDCDWVEDLDGLSARRWYATDHILPDGRVIVVGGRRQFSYEFVPKVAPADRTVFALPFLRAAKDAWENNLYPFVHLAPDGNLFIFANNKSVLLDYANHRVLKNFPDMPGGASRNYPSSGSSVLLPLMTFNRSASIMKAEVMVCGGAPPTSYSMASNGTFVPASSSCGRLAITEESPEWEMEEMPVGRVMGDMVLLPTGDVLIINGAARGTAGWGLGREPVLHPVLYKVGGIRSNESRGFEVLRPTTIPGFTIPPPG
;
A
#
# COMPACT_ATOMS: atom_id res chain seq x y z
N MET A 1 41.45 -18.54 -21.08
CA MET A 1 42.10 -18.36 -19.76
C MET A 1 42.46 -16.88 -19.67
N ALA A 2 42.01 -16.06 -18.72
CA ALA A 2 41.37 -16.32 -17.44
C ALA A 2 40.15 -15.39 -17.30
N THR A 3 39.07 -16.00 -16.81
CA THR A 3 37.86 -15.37 -16.27
C THR A 3 38.23 -14.46 -15.10
N SER A 4 37.91 -13.16 -15.19
CA SER A 4 38.02 -12.26 -14.03
C SER A 4 36.87 -12.53 -13.06
N TYR A 5 37.28 -13.07 -11.93
CA TYR A 5 36.56 -13.31 -10.68
C TYR A 5 35.58 -12.18 -10.31
N ASN A 6 34.30 -12.51 -10.13
CA ASN A 6 33.30 -11.61 -9.55
C ASN A 6 32.81 -12.23 -8.23
N PRO A 7 33.27 -11.77 -7.05
CA PRO A 7 32.91 -12.37 -5.77
C PRO A 7 31.83 -11.52 -5.09
N CYS A 8 30.57 -11.64 -5.53
CA CYS A 8 29.46 -10.99 -4.83
C CYS A 8 28.32 -12.00 -4.61
N THR A 9 28.17 -12.43 -3.36
CA THR A 9 27.06 -13.24 -2.85
C THR A 9 25.86 -12.34 -2.52
N ALA A 10 24.68 -12.68 -3.04
CA ALA A 10 23.47 -11.87 -3.01
C ALA A 10 22.73 -11.85 -1.64
N THR A 11 22.06 -10.73 -1.35
CA THR A 11 21.05 -10.58 -0.28
C THR A 11 20.01 -9.58 -0.79
N LEU A 12 18.72 -9.90 -0.62
CA LEU A 12 17.56 -9.37 -1.36
C LEU A 12 16.75 -8.34 -0.55
N LEU A 13 16.13 -7.34 -1.19
CA LEU A 13 14.93 -6.63 -0.70
C LEU A 13 13.73 -6.99 -1.59
N LEU A 14 12.62 -7.45 -1.02
CA LEU A 14 11.45 -7.93 -1.76
C LEU A 14 10.33 -6.88 -1.77
N PHE A 15 10.11 -6.22 -2.91
CA PHE A 15 8.84 -5.57 -3.23
C PHE A 15 8.02 -6.54 -4.08
N LEU A 16 7.02 -7.18 -3.47
CA LEU A 16 6.18 -8.15 -4.15
C LEU A 16 4.99 -7.41 -4.77
N ILE A 17 5.11 -6.95 -6.01
CA ILE A 17 3.95 -6.58 -6.83
C ILE A 17 3.53 -7.87 -7.54
N ILE A 18 2.57 -8.60 -6.96
CA ILE A 18 2.02 -9.81 -7.58
C ILE A 18 0.96 -9.39 -8.60
N PRO A 19 1.19 -9.52 -9.92
CA PRO A 19 0.09 -9.69 -10.84
C PRO A 19 -0.54 -11.06 -10.54
N ILE A 20 -1.85 -11.07 -10.28
CA ILE A 20 -2.67 -12.21 -9.82
C ILE A 20 -2.25 -13.52 -10.50
N THR A 21 -1.39 -14.29 -9.84
CA THR A 21 -1.37 -15.76 -9.80
C THR A 21 -0.61 -16.21 -8.56
N THR A 22 -1.13 -17.27 -7.94
CA THR A 22 -0.79 -17.76 -6.62
C THR A 22 0.65 -18.24 -6.47
N ALA A 23 1.48 -17.51 -5.73
CA ALA A 23 2.62 -18.05 -4.99
C ALA A 23 3.04 -17.08 -3.86
N VAL A 24 3.03 -17.55 -2.61
CA VAL A 24 3.66 -16.85 -1.48
C VAL A 24 5.04 -17.48 -1.28
N ALA A 25 6.10 -16.73 -1.58
CA ALA A 25 7.47 -17.12 -1.25
C ALA A 25 7.94 -16.29 -0.04
N SER A 26 8.28 -16.98 1.05
CA SER A 26 8.92 -16.35 2.21
C SER A 26 10.44 -16.43 2.08
N PHE A 27 11.11 -15.29 2.03
CA PHE A 27 12.57 -15.18 2.09
C PHE A 27 12.97 -14.59 3.46
N HIS A 28 13.93 -15.22 4.14
CA HIS A 28 14.48 -14.75 5.41
C HIS A 28 15.81 -14.02 5.12
N LEU A 29 15.95 -12.77 5.59
CA LEU A 29 17.09 -11.92 5.22
C LEU A 29 17.69 -11.24 6.47
N PRO A 30 19.03 -11.11 6.56
CA PRO A 30 19.71 -10.51 7.70
C PRO A 30 19.55 -8.98 7.74
N SER A 31 19.65 -8.42 8.95
CA SER A 31 19.48 -6.99 9.29
C SER A 31 20.60 -6.07 8.75
N PHE A 32 20.22 -4.88 8.28
CA PHE A 32 21.13 -3.84 7.76
C PHE A 32 21.44 -2.74 8.80
N ASP A 33 22.68 -2.23 8.79
CA ASP A 33 23.17 -1.13 9.64
C ASP A 33 23.37 0.14 8.80
N LEU A 34 22.49 1.13 9.00
CA LEU A 34 22.46 2.41 8.27
C LEU A 34 23.52 3.42 8.76
N SER A 35 24.34 3.07 9.76
CA SER A 35 25.33 4.00 10.33
C SER A 35 26.66 4.04 9.57
N ARG A 36 26.85 3.18 8.56
CA ARG A 36 28.07 3.16 7.75
C ARG A 36 27.92 3.95 6.45
N PRO A 37 28.84 4.88 6.13
CA PRO A 37 28.94 5.40 4.78
C PRO A 37 29.30 4.24 3.85
N GLY A 38 28.41 3.94 2.91
CA GLY A 38 28.61 2.88 1.93
C GLY A 38 29.81 3.18 1.01
N PRO A 39 30.44 2.16 0.42
CA PRO A 39 31.39 2.36 -0.67
C PRO A 39 30.74 3.14 -1.82
N ALA A 40 31.55 3.81 -2.65
CA ALA A 40 31.08 4.58 -3.82
C ALA A 40 30.25 3.76 -4.83
N HIS A 41 30.24 2.43 -4.71
CA HIS A 41 29.35 1.51 -5.40
C HIS A 41 28.75 0.54 -4.39
N ASP A 42 27.45 0.66 -4.16
CA ASP A 42 26.66 -0.35 -3.48
C ASP A 42 26.42 -1.53 -4.44
N CYS A 43 27.00 -2.69 -4.11
CA CYS A 43 26.92 -3.90 -4.93
C CYS A 43 25.87 -4.90 -4.41
N THR A 44 24.91 -4.44 -3.59
CA THR A 44 23.78 -5.28 -3.14
C THR A 44 22.61 -5.23 -4.11
N ALA A 45 21.89 -6.34 -4.26
CA ALA A 45 20.70 -6.40 -5.11
C ALA A 45 19.51 -5.81 -4.34
N HIS A 46 19.16 -4.56 -4.65
CA HIS A 46 18.02 -3.84 -4.08
C HIS A 46 16.67 -4.21 -4.70
N ALA A 47 16.69 -4.95 -5.83
CA ALA A 47 15.52 -5.46 -6.52
C ALA A 47 15.83 -6.80 -7.20
N VAL A 48 14.82 -7.66 -7.32
CA VAL A 48 14.88 -8.87 -8.15
C VAL A 48 13.56 -9.12 -8.86
N GLU A 49 13.65 -9.81 -9.99
CA GLU A 49 12.54 -10.46 -10.65
C GLU A 49 12.54 -11.94 -10.29
N PHE A 50 11.37 -12.49 -9.96
CA PHE A 50 11.19 -13.91 -9.67
C PHE A 50 10.24 -14.54 -10.71
N ASP A 51 10.74 -15.53 -11.44
CA ASP A 51 9.94 -16.37 -12.32
C ASP A 51 9.42 -17.58 -11.53
N PRO A 52 8.10 -17.68 -11.26
CA PRO A 52 7.53 -18.80 -10.51
C PRO A 52 7.53 -20.13 -11.29
N LEU A 53 7.51 -20.10 -12.63
CA LEU A 53 7.52 -21.30 -13.47
C LEU A 53 8.93 -21.88 -13.56
N ALA A 54 9.92 -21.05 -13.84
CA ALA A 54 11.33 -21.45 -13.87
C ALA A 54 11.93 -21.61 -12.48
N ARG A 55 11.28 -21.05 -11.44
CA ARG A 55 11.81 -20.91 -10.08
C ARG A 55 13.17 -20.21 -10.07
N ALA A 56 13.32 -19.24 -10.97
CA ALA A 56 14.55 -18.50 -11.18
C ALA A 56 14.43 -17.09 -10.61
N VAL A 57 15.56 -16.53 -10.18
CA VAL A 57 15.66 -15.16 -9.71
C VAL A 57 16.66 -14.43 -10.58
N ARG A 58 16.30 -13.24 -11.05
CA ARG A 58 17.19 -12.34 -11.80
C ARG A 58 17.38 -11.06 -10.99
N PRO A 59 18.62 -10.63 -10.73
CA PRO A 59 18.87 -9.35 -10.07
C PRO A 59 18.52 -8.20 -11.02
N LEU A 60 17.98 -7.13 -10.44
CA LEU A 60 17.70 -5.85 -11.10
C LEU A 60 18.57 -4.77 -10.48
N THR A 61 19.06 -3.86 -11.30
CA THR A 61 19.89 -2.74 -10.85
C THR A 61 18.98 -1.56 -10.52
N VAL A 62 19.14 -1.01 -9.32
CA VAL A 62 18.50 0.25 -8.94
C VAL A 62 19.56 1.13 -8.29
N SER A 63 19.65 2.38 -8.77
CA SER A 63 20.68 3.34 -8.43
C SER A 63 20.29 4.24 -7.27
N THR A 64 18.99 4.52 -7.11
CA THR A 64 18.48 5.42 -6.07
C THR A 64 17.74 4.69 -4.96
N ASP A 65 17.68 5.29 -3.77
CA ASP A 65 17.05 4.69 -2.59
C ASP A 65 15.52 4.57 -2.75
N THR A 66 15.03 3.33 -2.82
CA THR A 66 13.61 2.98 -3.03
C THR A 66 12.80 2.94 -1.73
N TRP A 67 13.42 3.19 -0.57
CA TRP A 67 12.75 2.96 0.69
C TRP A 67 11.53 3.88 0.86
N CYS A 68 10.37 3.25 1.04
CA CYS A 68 9.07 3.89 1.17
C CYS A 68 8.65 4.71 -0.07
N SER A 69 9.06 4.22 -1.24
CA SER A 69 8.44 4.53 -2.52
C SER A 69 7.04 3.89 -2.63
N SER A 70 6.31 4.28 -3.66
CA SER A 70 5.08 3.65 -4.13
C SER A 70 5.23 3.26 -5.60
N GLY A 71 4.24 2.54 -6.17
CA GLY A 71 4.28 2.17 -7.57
C GLY A 71 2.93 1.76 -8.14
N SER A 72 2.87 1.69 -9.47
CA SER A 72 1.69 1.27 -10.23
C SER A 72 2.09 0.55 -11.52
N LEU A 73 1.13 -0.10 -12.17
CA LEU A 73 1.33 -0.77 -13.45
C LEU A 73 0.65 0.04 -14.56
N LEU A 74 1.41 0.39 -15.60
CA LEU A 74 0.89 1.09 -16.78
C LEU A 74 0.11 0.13 -17.70
N PRO A 75 -0.75 0.65 -18.60
CA PRO A 75 -1.55 -0.18 -19.50
C PRO A 75 -0.74 -1.07 -20.45
N ASP A 76 0.51 -0.70 -20.74
CA ASP A 76 1.44 -1.47 -21.57
C ASP A 76 2.20 -2.55 -20.78
N GLY A 77 1.93 -2.69 -19.47
CA GLY A 77 2.61 -3.63 -18.58
C GLY A 77 3.93 -3.11 -18.00
N THR A 78 4.31 -1.86 -18.26
CA THR A 78 5.48 -1.24 -17.63
C THR A 78 5.19 -0.95 -16.15
N LEU A 79 6.06 -1.42 -15.26
CA LEU A 79 6.01 -1.08 -13.84
C LEU A 79 6.60 0.31 -13.63
N VAL A 80 5.88 1.15 -12.87
CA VAL A 80 6.32 2.49 -12.47
C VAL A 80 6.48 2.51 -10.98
N GLN A 81 7.62 2.99 -10.50
CA GLN A 81 7.89 3.22 -9.09
C GLN A 81 8.29 4.67 -8.85
N THR A 82 7.68 5.32 -7.88
CA THR A 82 7.87 6.75 -7.62
C THR A 82 8.34 7.01 -6.19
N GLY A 83 9.25 7.98 -6.07
CA GLY A 83 9.73 8.42 -4.77
C GLY A 83 10.66 7.41 -4.09
N GLY A 84 10.78 7.55 -2.78
CA GLY A 84 11.77 6.84 -1.98
C GLY A 84 12.42 7.76 -0.95
N PHE A 85 13.56 7.34 -0.41
CA PHE A 85 14.31 8.11 0.57
C PHE A 85 15.53 8.80 -0.07
N ASN A 86 16.17 9.73 0.63
CA ASN A 86 17.38 10.42 0.16
C ASN A 86 17.32 10.94 -1.29
N ASP A 87 18.10 10.32 -2.19
CA ASP A 87 18.23 10.65 -3.61
C ASP A 87 17.11 10.06 -4.47
N GLY A 88 16.34 9.11 -3.94
CA GLY A 88 15.15 8.56 -4.57
C GLY A 88 13.87 9.37 -4.34
N ASP A 89 13.89 10.39 -3.46
CA ASP A 89 12.65 11.08 -3.06
C ASP A 89 11.96 11.87 -4.19
N ARG A 90 12.65 12.08 -5.32
CA ARG A 90 12.09 12.64 -6.56
C ARG A 90 12.19 11.73 -7.77
N ALA A 91 12.76 10.53 -7.59
CA ALA A 91 12.99 9.61 -8.67
C ALA A 91 11.68 8.99 -9.16
N VAL A 92 11.60 8.77 -10.47
CA VAL A 92 10.62 7.89 -11.11
C VAL A 92 11.39 6.80 -11.84
N ARG A 93 11.01 5.55 -11.62
CA ARG A 93 11.70 4.38 -12.17
C ARG A 93 10.71 3.57 -12.99
N PHE A 94 11.12 3.16 -14.17
CA PHE A 94 10.31 2.39 -15.10
C PHE A 94 10.98 1.04 -15.36
N LEU A 95 10.21 -0.05 -15.27
CA LEU A 95 10.65 -1.39 -15.63
C LEU A 95 9.67 -1.98 -16.65
N SER A 96 10.08 -2.03 -17.91
CA SER A 96 9.30 -2.64 -18.98
C SER A 96 9.37 -4.16 -18.93
N SER A 97 8.32 -4.82 -19.43
CA SER A 97 8.29 -6.28 -19.55
C SER A 97 9.14 -6.74 -20.74
N CYS A 98 10.41 -7.10 -20.49
CA CYS A 98 11.27 -7.82 -21.42
C CYS A 98 12.34 -8.64 -20.69
N GLU A 99 12.86 -9.69 -21.33
CA GLU A 99 13.75 -10.69 -20.70
C GLU A 99 14.98 -10.08 -20.01
N ASP A 100 15.61 -9.09 -20.67
CA ASP A 100 16.83 -8.43 -20.19
C ASP A 100 16.61 -6.96 -19.78
N CYS A 101 15.35 -6.55 -19.59
CA CYS A 101 15.05 -5.18 -19.18
C CYS A 101 15.50 -4.94 -17.73
N ASP A 102 16.02 -3.74 -17.48
CA ASP A 102 16.35 -3.25 -16.15
C ASP A 102 15.63 -1.91 -15.90
N TRP A 103 15.74 -1.38 -14.69
CA TRP A 103 15.12 -0.10 -14.34
C TRP A 103 15.72 1.05 -15.13
N VAL A 104 14.85 1.88 -15.70
CA VAL A 104 15.19 3.18 -16.27
C VAL A 104 14.74 4.26 -15.29
N GLU A 105 15.70 5.05 -14.79
CA GLU A 105 15.45 6.03 -13.73
C GLU A 105 15.52 7.47 -14.23
N ASP A 106 14.50 8.25 -13.91
CA ASP A 106 14.45 9.71 -14.02
C ASP A 106 14.55 10.32 -12.62
N LEU A 107 15.72 10.87 -12.29
CA LEU A 107 16.04 11.41 -10.96
C LEU A 107 15.26 12.68 -10.60
N ASP A 108 14.67 13.37 -11.58
CA ASP A 108 13.82 14.57 -11.38
C ASP A 108 12.43 14.38 -11.97
N GLY A 109 11.95 13.13 -12.01
CA GLY A 109 10.64 12.79 -12.53
C GLY A 109 9.49 13.38 -11.68
N LEU A 110 9.72 13.61 -10.38
CA LEU A 110 8.75 14.24 -9.47
C LEU A 110 9.11 15.70 -9.13
N SER A 111 8.09 16.54 -9.06
CA SER A 111 8.20 17.99 -8.79
C SER A 111 8.23 18.25 -7.28
N ALA A 112 7.57 17.38 -6.51
CA ALA A 112 7.65 17.37 -5.05
C ALA A 112 8.32 16.07 -4.56
N ARG A 113 8.91 16.13 -3.36
CA ARG A 113 9.48 14.94 -2.71
C ARG A 113 8.36 13.97 -2.33
N ARG A 114 8.47 12.69 -2.68
CA ARG A 114 7.46 11.65 -2.39
C ARG A 114 8.10 10.53 -1.58
N TRP A 115 7.96 10.60 -0.26
CA TRP A 115 8.36 9.55 0.68
C TRP A 115 7.12 9.15 1.48
N TYR A 116 6.70 7.89 1.46
CA TYR A 116 5.39 7.43 1.96
C TYR A 116 4.17 7.99 1.19
N ALA A 117 4.29 8.15 -0.13
CA ALA A 117 3.18 8.52 -1.02
C ALA A 117 2.42 7.28 -1.50
N THR A 118 1.27 7.48 -2.16
CA THR A 118 0.51 6.39 -2.80
C THR A 118 0.36 6.67 -4.28
N ASP A 119 0.54 5.64 -5.10
CA ASP A 119 0.36 5.68 -6.55
C ASP A 119 -0.96 5.01 -6.94
N HIS A 120 -1.64 5.55 -7.95
CA HIS A 120 -2.79 4.90 -8.55
C HIS A 120 -2.83 5.15 -10.05
N ILE A 121 -3.09 4.10 -10.84
CA ILE A 121 -3.26 4.21 -12.30
C ILE A 121 -4.60 4.89 -12.63
N LEU A 122 -4.61 5.77 -13.63
CA LEU A 122 -5.79 6.50 -14.08
C LEU A 122 -6.30 5.96 -15.42
N PRO A 123 -7.58 6.21 -15.77
CA PRO A 123 -8.15 5.78 -17.06
C PRO A 123 -7.42 6.31 -18.30
N ASP A 124 -6.72 7.44 -18.18
CA ASP A 124 -5.93 8.03 -19.27
C ASP A 124 -4.50 7.47 -19.37
N GLY A 125 -4.17 6.46 -18.56
CA GLY A 125 -2.87 5.80 -18.55
C GLY A 125 -1.80 6.51 -17.73
N ARG A 126 -2.09 7.67 -17.13
CA ARG A 126 -1.18 8.33 -16.18
C ARG A 126 -1.30 7.70 -14.80
N VAL A 127 -0.27 7.89 -13.98
CA VAL A 127 -0.27 7.56 -12.55
C VAL A 127 -0.42 8.85 -11.76
N ILE A 128 -1.39 8.89 -10.83
CA ILE A 128 -1.45 9.94 -9.81
C ILE A 128 -0.59 9.52 -8.62
N VAL A 129 0.24 10.45 -8.12
CA VAL A 129 1.06 10.26 -6.92
C VAL A 129 0.53 11.17 -5.82
N VAL A 130 -0.05 10.58 -4.78
CA VAL A 130 -0.81 11.29 -3.74
C VAL A 130 -0.04 11.31 -2.42
N GLY A 131 0.17 12.51 -1.89
CA GLY A 131 0.73 12.71 -0.56
C GLY A 131 2.23 12.43 -0.48
N GLY A 132 2.65 11.80 0.61
CA GLY A 132 4.03 11.74 1.07
C GLY A 132 4.26 12.60 2.31
N ARG A 133 5.31 12.30 3.06
CA ARG A 133 5.62 12.95 4.32
C ARG A 133 5.78 14.46 4.13
N ARG A 134 4.96 15.23 4.85
CA ARG A 134 4.84 16.70 4.75
C ARG A 134 4.42 17.22 3.37
N GLN A 135 3.94 16.35 2.47
CA GLN A 135 3.32 16.74 1.22
C GLN A 135 1.80 16.65 1.34
N PHE A 136 1.13 17.79 1.15
CA PHE A 136 -0.32 17.89 1.17
C PHE A 136 -0.84 18.19 -0.23
N SER A 137 -0.42 17.37 -1.18
CA SER A 137 -0.56 17.60 -2.61
C SER A 137 -0.52 16.29 -3.39
N TYR A 138 -0.89 16.35 -4.67
CA TYR A 138 -0.67 15.27 -5.63
C TYR A 138 -0.04 15.82 -6.93
N GLU A 139 0.51 14.93 -7.73
CA GLU A 139 1.02 15.21 -9.08
C GLU A 139 0.84 13.98 -9.98
N PHE A 140 1.20 14.10 -11.26
CA PHE A 140 1.03 13.02 -12.24
C PHE A 140 2.36 12.58 -12.86
N VAL A 141 2.42 11.31 -13.24
CA VAL A 141 3.54 10.65 -13.93
C VAL A 141 2.98 9.89 -15.15
N PRO A 142 3.65 9.85 -16.32
CA PRO A 142 4.87 10.57 -16.66
C PRO A 142 4.62 12.07 -16.92
N LYS A 143 5.71 12.85 -16.99
CA LYS A 143 5.66 14.28 -17.35
C LYS A 143 6.16 14.45 -18.78
N VAL A 144 5.23 14.72 -19.69
CA VAL A 144 5.53 14.83 -21.13
C VAL A 144 5.73 16.29 -21.52
N ALA A 145 4.93 17.19 -20.96
CA ALA A 145 4.99 18.61 -21.21
C ALA A 145 5.38 19.40 -19.94
N PRO A 146 5.91 20.63 -20.08
CA PRO A 146 6.22 21.49 -18.93
C PRO A 146 5.03 21.72 -17.99
N ALA A 147 3.80 21.76 -18.52
CA ALA A 147 2.58 21.90 -17.73
C ALA A 147 2.36 20.74 -16.74
N ASP A 148 2.87 19.54 -17.06
CA ASP A 148 2.75 18.33 -16.22
C ASP A 148 3.62 18.40 -14.96
N ARG A 149 4.52 19.38 -14.85
CA ARG A 149 5.31 19.64 -13.64
C ARG A 149 4.50 20.31 -12.53
N THR A 150 3.24 20.65 -12.77
CA THR A 150 2.35 21.27 -11.77
C THR A 150 2.07 20.32 -10.60
N VAL A 151 2.16 20.83 -9.38
CA VAL A 151 1.78 20.13 -8.15
C VAL A 151 0.47 20.72 -7.64
N PHE A 152 -0.53 19.86 -7.43
CA PHE A 152 -1.87 20.28 -7.05
C PHE A 152 -2.06 20.16 -5.54
N ALA A 153 -2.51 21.24 -4.91
CA ALA A 153 -2.77 21.24 -3.48
C ALA A 153 -3.95 20.31 -3.13
N LEU A 154 -3.79 19.54 -2.06
CA LEU A 154 -4.83 18.69 -1.48
C LEU A 154 -4.90 18.92 0.04
N PRO A 155 -5.55 20.02 0.49
CA PRO A 155 -5.62 20.40 1.91
C PRO A 155 -6.21 19.31 2.81
N PHE A 156 -7.03 18.40 2.25
CA PHE A 156 -7.56 17.22 2.93
C PHE A 156 -6.46 16.43 3.67
N LEU A 157 -5.32 16.17 3.05
CA LEU A 157 -4.23 15.41 3.69
C LEU A 157 -3.68 16.11 4.94
N ARG A 158 -3.71 17.46 4.95
CA ARG A 158 -3.32 18.24 6.14
C ARG A 158 -4.38 18.15 7.23
N ALA A 159 -5.65 18.14 6.88
CA ALA A 159 -6.76 17.97 7.82
C ALA A 159 -6.82 16.55 8.42
N ALA A 160 -6.37 15.54 7.68
CA ALA A 160 -6.25 14.16 8.15
C ALA A 160 -4.98 13.89 8.99
N LYS A 161 -3.97 14.76 8.87
CA LYS A 161 -2.73 14.65 9.63
C LYS A 161 -2.97 14.89 11.12
N ASP A 162 -2.44 14.01 11.95
CA ASP A 162 -2.36 14.18 13.40
C ASP A 162 -0.91 14.45 13.87
N ALA A 163 -0.67 14.35 15.17
CA ALA A 163 0.65 14.54 15.76
C ALA A 163 1.64 13.41 15.41
N TRP A 164 1.16 12.24 15.00
CA TRP A 164 1.95 11.02 14.78
C TRP A 164 2.05 10.62 13.29
N GLU A 165 1.57 11.48 12.39
CA GLU A 165 1.61 11.30 10.94
C GLU A 165 0.83 10.07 10.45
N ASN A 166 -0.30 9.74 11.08
CA ASN A 166 -1.19 8.63 10.68
C ASN A 166 -1.95 8.87 9.34
N ASN A 167 -1.41 9.69 8.44
CA ASN A 167 -2.00 10.06 7.16
C ASN A 167 -1.11 9.70 5.95
N LEU A 168 -0.03 8.94 6.19
CA LEU A 168 0.93 8.48 5.18
C LEU A 168 0.45 7.20 4.49
N TYR A 169 0.82 6.97 3.23
CA TYR A 169 0.17 5.97 2.37
C TYR A 169 -1.36 6.08 2.37
N PRO A 170 -1.94 7.22 1.95
CA PRO A 170 -3.38 7.35 1.84
C PRO A 170 -3.94 6.24 0.94
N PHE A 171 -5.10 5.68 1.28
CA PHE A 171 -5.75 4.71 0.40
C PHE A 171 -6.43 5.46 -0.74
N VAL A 172 -6.12 5.06 -1.97
CA VAL A 172 -6.65 5.68 -3.18
C VAL A 172 -7.38 4.58 -3.96
N HIS A 173 -8.65 4.80 -4.27
CA HIS A 173 -9.47 3.88 -5.07
C HIS A 173 -10.17 4.65 -6.18
N LEU A 174 -10.08 4.18 -7.42
CA LEU A 174 -10.82 4.73 -8.55
C LEU A 174 -12.30 4.30 -8.50
N ALA A 175 -13.19 5.29 -8.42
CA ALA A 175 -14.64 5.07 -8.43
C ALA A 175 -15.16 4.87 -9.86
N PRO A 176 -16.34 4.23 -10.04
CA PRO A 176 -16.89 3.95 -11.37
C PRO A 176 -17.22 5.19 -12.21
N ASP A 177 -17.40 6.35 -11.57
CA ASP A 177 -17.66 7.63 -12.23
C ASP A 177 -16.37 8.34 -12.70
N GLY A 178 -15.21 7.72 -12.48
CA GLY A 178 -13.90 8.23 -12.86
C GLY A 178 -13.25 9.15 -11.82
N ASN A 179 -13.88 9.39 -10.67
CA ASN A 179 -13.30 10.16 -9.57
C ASN A 179 -12.50 9.26 -8.61
N LEU A 180 -11.68 9.86 -7.73
CA LEU A 180 -10.85 9.11 -6.78
C LEU A 180 -11.39 9.23 -5.37
N PHE A 181 -11.72 8.11 -4.75
CA PHE A 181 -11.88 8.03 -3.30
C PHE A 181 -10.50 8.04 -2.65
N ILE A 182 -10.26 8.99 -1.75
CA ILE A 182 -9.00 9.11 -0.99
C ILE A 182 -9.32 9.04 0.49
N PHE A 183 -8.71 8.09 1.20
CA PHE A 183 -8.84 7.91 2.65
C PHE A 183 -7.48 8.09 3.32
N ALA A 184 -7.46 8.88 4.40
CA ALA A 184 -6.27 9.11 5.20
C ALA A 184 -6.64 9.22 6.69
N ASN A 185 -5.87 8.54 7.54
CA ASN A 185 -6.10 8.41 8.97
C ASN A 185 -7.44 7.74 9.29
N ASN A 186 -8.50 8.53 9.44
CA ASN A 186 -9.88 8.08 9.61
C ASN A 186 -10.87 8.90 8.76
N LYS A 187 -10.36 9.73 7.85
CA LYS A 187 -11.15 10.68 7.03
C LYS A 187 -11.09 10.27 5.58
N SER A 188 -12.09 10.66 4.80
CA SER A 188 -12.05 10.45 3.35
C SER A 188 -12.78 11.51 2.53
N VAL A 189 -12.37 11.62 1.26
CA VAL A 189 -12.91 12.55 0.27
C VAL A 189 -13.08 11.89 -1.09
N LEU A 190 -13.95 12.44 -1.93
CA LEU A 190 -14.02 12.14 -3.36
C LEU A 190 -13.36 13.28 -4.14
N LEU A 191 -12.28 12.99 -4.85
CA LEU A 191 -11.50 13.94 -5.63
C LEU A 191 -11.82 13.82 -7.12
N ASP A 192 -12.23 14.94 -7.71
CA ASP A 192 -12.23 15.18 -9.15
C ASP A 192 -10.83 15.70 -9.52
N TYR A 193 -9.94 14.78 -9.89
CA TYR A 193 -8.56 15.10 -10.20
C TYR A 193 -8.41 15.77 -11.57
N ALA A 194 -9.42 15.69 -12.43
CA ALA A 194 -9.42 16.34 -13.74
C ALA A 194 -9.68 17.84 -13.61
N ASN A 195 -10.56 18.24 -12.69
CA ASN A 195 -10.85 19.66 -12.40
C ASN A 195 -10.20 20.16 -11.10
N HIS A 196 -9.34 19.34 -10.49
CA HIS A 196 -8.55 19.66 -9.30
C HIS A 196 -9.38 20.12 -8.08
N ARG A 197 -10.50 19.47 -7.81
CA ARG A 197 -11.42 19.84 -6.72
C ARG A 197 -11.96 18.64 -5.95
N VAL A 198 -12.18 18.82 -4.65
CA VAL A 198 -12.91 17.84 -3.84
C VAL A 198 -14.40 17.99 -4.10
N LEU A 199 -15.05 16.91 -4.52
CA LEU A 199 -16.50 16.85 -4.77
C LEU A 199 -17.29 16.60 -3.49
N LYS A 200 -16.76 15.75 -2.61
CA LYS A 200 -17.47 15.24 -1.44
C LYS A 200 -16.49 14.98 -0.30
N ASN A 201 -16.89 15.34 0.92
CA ASN A 201 -16.28 14.82 2.14
C ASN A 201 -17.21 13.72 2.68
N PHE A 202 -16.64 12.57 3.02
CA PHE A 202 -17.39 11.47 3.63
C PHE A 202 -17.38 11.62 5.15
N PRO A 203 -18.32 10.99 5.88
CA PRO A 203 -18.24 10.95 7.33
C PRO A 203 -16.92 10.34 7.79
N ASP A 204 -16.40 10.84 8.91
CA ASP A 204 -15.24 10.23 9.56
C ASP A 204 -15.58 8.78 9.94
N MET A 205 -14.63 7.87 9.72
CA MET A 205 -14.78 6.48 10.13
C MET A 205 -14.80 6.41 11.67
N PRO A 206 -15.84 5.81 12.28
CA PRO A 206 -15.95 5.71 13.73
C PRO A 206 -14.96 4.66 14.29
N GLY A 207 -14.87 4.60 15.62
CA GLY A 207 -14.06 3.61 16.35
C GLY A 207 -12.67 4.10 16.79
N GLY A 208 -12.26 5.31 16.36
CA GLY A 208 -11.08 6.00 16.90
C GLY A 208 -9.72 5.39 16.53
N ALA A 209 -9.68 4.33 15.72
CA ALA A 209 -8.46 3.77 15.18
C ALA A 209 -7.99 4.55 13.94
N SER A 210 -6.69 4.82 13.87
CA SER A 210 -6.03 5.28 12.66
C SER A 210 -5.77 4.10 11.73
N ARG A 211 -6.01 4.28 10.42
CA ARG A 211 -5.89 3.21 9.42
C ARG A 211 -4.69 3.33 8.49
N ASN A 212 -4.06 4.49 8.40
CA ASN A 212 -2.91 4.68 7.51
C ASN A 212 -1.61 4.60 8.30
N TYR A 213 -0.47 4.55 7.60
CA TYR A 213 0.83 4.42 8.27
C TYR A 213 1.04 5.58 9.25
N PRO A 214 1.61 5.33 10.45
CA PRO A 214 2.20 4.07 10.93
C PRO A 214 1.21 3.01 11.45
N SER A 215 -0.02 3.37 11.82
CA SER A 215 -1.01 2.39 12.30
C SER A 215 -1.32 1.28 11.28
N SER A 216 -1.30 1.58 9.98
CA SER A 216 -1.25 0.61 8.88
C SER A 216 -2.35 -0.47 8.91
N GLY A 217 -3.60 -0.05 8.81
CA GLY A 217 -4.68 -0.91 8.33
C GLY A 217 -4.61 -1.11 6.81
N SER A 218 -5.67 -1.66 6.24
CA SER A 218 -5.73 -2.05 4.83
C SER A 218 -7.08 -1.66 4.25
N SER A 219 -7.15 -1.53 2.92
CA SER A 219 -8.42 -1.25 2.25
C SER A 219 -8.53 -1.88 0.88
N VAL A 220 -9.77 -2.09 0.43
CA VAL A 220 -10.12 -2.56 -0.92
C VAL A 220 -11.37 -1.85 -1.42
N LEU A 221 -11.46 -1.67 -2.73
CA LEU A 221 -12.72 -1.43 -3.42
C LEU A 221 -13.42 -2.79 -3.62
N LEU A 222 -14.59 -3.00 -3.02
CA LEU A 222 -15.34 -4.25 -3.17
C LEU A 222 -15.81 -4.45 -4.62
N PRO A 223 -16.04 -5.71 -5.05
CA PRO A 223 -16.40 -6.00 -6.43
C PRO A 223 -17.63 -5.22 -6.90
N LEU A 224 -17.50 -4.61 -8.08
CA LEU A 224 -18.61 -3.92 -8.73
C LEU A 224 -19.59 -4.94 -9.31
N MET A 225 -20.77 -5.07 -8.71
CA MET A 225 -21.78 -6.02 -9.18
C MET A 225 -22.57 -5.43 -10.37
N THR A 226 -22.27 -5.90 -11.59
CA THR A 226 -22.91 -5.46 -12.85
C THR A 226 -24.24 -6.16 -13.17
N PHE A 227 -24.83 -6.91 -12.23
CA PHE A 227 -25.98 -7.78 -12.50
C PHE A 227 -27.25 -7.01 -12.89
N ASN A 228 -27.33 -5.72 -12.58
CA ASN A 228 -28.43 -4.86 -13.01
C ASN A 228 -27.93 -3.74 -13.93
N ARG A 229 -27.76 -4.07 -15.22
CA ARG A 229 -27.38 -3.10 -16.27
C ARG A 229 -28.35 -1.92 -16.43
N SER A 230 -29.53 -1.96 -15.79
CA SER A 230 -30.51 -0.87 -15.79
C SER A 230 -30.30 0.16 -14.69
N ALA A 231 -29.42 -0.07 -13.72
CA ALA A 231 -29.07 0.95 -12.74
C ALA A 231 -28.18 2.01 -13.41
N SER A 232 -28.58 3.28 -13.34
CA SER A 232 -27.82 4.41 -13.90
C SER A 232 -26.51 4.69 -13.17
N ILE A 233 -26.35 4.17 -11.94
CA ILE A 233 -25.15 4.31 -11.10
C ILE A 233 -24.76 2.93 -10.56
N MET A 234 -23.53 2.52 -10.86
CA MET A 234 -22.94 1.30 -10.32
C MET A 234 -22.57 1.51 -8.85
N LYS A 235 -23.14 0.70 -7.94
CA LYS A 235 -22.79 0.79 -6.52
C LYS A 235 -21.33 0.40 -6.32
N ALA A 236 -20.55 1.31 -5.75
CA ALA A 236 -19.17 1.07 -5.34
C ALA A 236 -19.06 1.19 -3.82
N GLU A 237 -18.47 0.19 -3.19
CA GLU A 237 -18.26 0.15 -1.75
C GLU A 237 -16.77 -0.04 -1.47
N VAL A 238 -16.22 0.76 -0.57
CA VAL A 238 -14.87 0.55 -0.04
C VAL A 238 -14.95 -0.16 1.30
N MET A 239 -14.01 -1.05 1.57
CA MET A 239 -13.85 -1.69 2.88
C MET A 239 -12.49 -1.29 3.44
N VAL A 240 -12.47 -0.86 4.71
CA VAL A 240 -11.24 -0.48 5.43
C VAL A 240 -11.19 -1.25 6.74
N CYS A 241 -10.08 -1.92 7.02
CA CYS A 241 -9.93 -2.81 8.18
C CYS A 241 -8.62 -2.59 8.92
N GLY A 242 -8.61 -2.91 10.21
CA GLY A 242 -7.37 -2.97 10.99
C GLY A 242 -6.79 -1.61 11.36
N GLY A 243 -5.49 -1.54 11.60
CA GLY A 243 -4.85 -0.33 12.13
C GLY A 243 -4.81 -0.31 13.65
N ALA A 244 -4.55 0.85 14.24
CA ALA A 244 -4.28 0.98 15.68
C ALA A 244 -4.65 2.37 16.18
N PRO A 245 -4.85 2.55 17.51
CA PRO A 245 -5.06 3.88 18.10
C PRO A 245 -3.96 4.88 17.67
N PRO A 246 -4.27 6.17 17.46
CA PRO A 246 -3.35 7.15 16.88
C PRO A 246 -1.98 7.26 17.57
N THR A 247 -1.95 7.07 18.89
CA THR A 247 -0.75 7.17 19.73
C THR A 247 0.15 5.93 19.68
N SER A 248 -0.29 4.85 19.00
CA SER A 248 0.31 3.53 19.11
C SER A 248 1.76 3.47 18.62
N TYR A 249 2.11 4.25 17.59
CA TYR A 249 3.49 4.34 17.12
C TYR A 249 4.42 4.89 18.20
N SER A 250 4.04 6.02 18.81
CA SER A 250 4.82 6.62 19.90
C SER A 250 4.94 5.70 21.11
N MET A 251 3.88 4.95 21.43
CA MET A 251 3.90 3.97 22.52
C MET A 251 4.81 2.79 22.19
N ALA A 252 4.74 2.27 20.96
CA ALA A 252 5.57 1.15 20.50
C ALA A 252 7.06 1.52 20.46
N SER A 253 7.40 2.75 20.04
CA SER A 253 8.76 3.28 20.13
C SER A 253 9.30 3.33 21.57
N ASN A 254 8.41 3.44 22.57
CA ASN A 254 8.73 3.40 23.99
C ASN A 254 8.55 1.99 24.60
N GLY A 255 8.45 0.94 23.77
CA GLY A 255 8.34 -0.45 24.20
C GLY A 255 6.94 -0.90 24.63
N THR A 256 5.91 -0.07 24.49
CA THR A 256 4.51 -0.42 24.80
C THR A 256 3.72 -0.71 23.53
N PHE A 257 3.43 -2.00 23.28
CA PHE A 257 2.73 -2.45 22.08
C PHE A 257 1.23 -2.55 22.33
N VAL A 258 0.45 -1.60 21.81
CA VAL A 258 -1.00 -1.51 21.97
C VAL A 258 -1.72 -2.54 21.06
N PRO A 259 -2.85 -3.14 21.48
CA PRO A 259 -3.65 -3.99 20.59
C PRO A 259 -4.06 -3.29 19.30
N ALA A 260 -3.94 -4.01 18.19
CA ALA A 260 -4.47 -3.60 16.90
C ALA A 260 -6.00 -3.62 16.90
N SER A 261 -6.62 -2.78 16.08
CA SER A 261 -8.06 -2.76 15.92
C SER A 261 -8.54 -3.96 15.12
N SER A 262 -9.59 -4.63 15.60
CA SER A 262 -10.35 -5.63 14.83
C SER A 262 -11.41 -5.01 13.94
N SER A 263 -11.68 -3.71 14.08
CA SER A 263 -12.79 -3.08 13.37
C SER A 263 -12.54 -2.99 11.87
N CYS A 264 -13.60 -3.22 11.12
CA CYS A 264 -13.72 -3.01 9.69
C CYS A 264 -14.92 -2.10 9.43
N GLY A 265 -14.83 -1.24 8.42
CA GLY A 265 -15.94 -0.42 7.97
C GLY A 265 -16.13 -0.55 6.48
N ARG A 266 -17.39 -0.61 6.04
CA ARG A 266 -17.78 -0.49 4.64
C ARG A 266 -18.46 0.85 4.41
N LEU A 267 -18.17 1.47 3.27
CA LEU A 267 -18.76 2.75 2.88
C LEU A 267 -19.13 2.69 1.40
N ALA A 268 -20.41 2.90 1.09
CA ALA A 268 -20.87 3.02 -0.29
C ALA A 268 -20.54 4.42 -0.83
N ILE A 269 -19.48 4.54 -1.61
CA ILE A 269 -18.94 5.84 -2.04
C ILE A 269 -19.79 6.53 -3.12
N THR A 270 -20.66 5.78 -3.79
CA THR A 270 -21.59 6.25 -4.82
C THR A 270 -22.99 6.58 -4.28
N GLU A 271 -23.26 6.32 -2.99
CA GLU A 271 -24.53 6.69 -2.36
C GLU A 271 -24.63 8.20 -2.14
N GLU A 272 -25.85 8.73 -2.20
CA GLU A 272 -26.11 10.15 -1.96
C GLU A 272 -25.72 10.53 -0.52
N SER A 273 -26.16 9.71 0.45
CA SER A 273 -25.91 9.85 1.89
C SER A 273 -25.13 8.64 2.43
N PRO A 274 -23.80 8.61 2.26
CA PRO A 274 -22.97 7.47 2.59
C PRO A 274 -22.71 7.39 4.10
N GLU A 275 -22.87 6.20 4.68
CA GLU A 275 -22.63 5.93 6.09
C GLU A 275 -21.70 4.71 6.26
N TRP A 276 -20.92 4.71 7.35
CA TRP A 276 -20.03 3.59 7.66
C TRP A 276 -20.79 2.44 8.30
N GLU A 277 -20.83 1.29 7.63
CA GLU A 277 -21.28 0.03 8.20
C GLU A 277 -20.11 -0.67 8.88
N MET A 278 -20.11 -0.71 10.21
CA MET A 278 -19.00 -1.24 11.01
C MET A 278 -19.21 -2.70 11.41
N GLU A 279 -18.13 -3.48 11.31
CA GLU A 279 -18.04 -4.90 11.63
C GLU A 279 -16.71 -5.19 12.34
N GLU A 280 -16.56 -6.37 12.93
CA GLU A 280 -15.34 -6.76 13.65
C GLU A 280 -14.76 -8.04 13.04
N MET A 281 -13.48 -7.99 12.70
CA MET A 281 -12.68 -9.17 12.36
C MET A 281 -12.53 -10.07 13.60
N PRO A 282 -12.32 -11.38 13.40
CA PRO A 282 -12.00 -12.30 14.50
C PRO A 282 -10.72 -11.94 15.28
N VAL A 283 -9.83 -11.13 14.69
CA VAL A 283 -8.55 -10.74 15.28
C VAL A 283 -8.17 -9.33 14.81
N GLY A 284 -7.67 -8.51 15.74
CA GLY A 284 -7.10 -7.19 15.42
C GLY A 284 -5.85 -7.30 14.57
N ARG A 285 -5.67 -6.39 13.61
CA ARG A 285 -4.55 -6.48 12.65
C ARG A 285 -3.99 -5.11 12.27
N VAL A 286 -2.69 -4.92 12.46
CA VAL A 286 -1.88 -3.90 11.76
C VAL A 286 -1.00 -4.58 10.70
N MET A 287 -0.60 -3.86 9.66
CA MET A 287 0.19 -4.36 8.53
C MET A 287 -0.46 -5.59 7.86
N GLY A 288 -1.79 -5.60 7.79
CA GLY A 288 -2.51 -6.61 7.04
C GLY A 288 -2.48 -6.32 5.54
N ASP A 289 -2.68 -7.34 4.73
CA ASP A 289 -2.93 -7.20 3.30
C ASP A 289 -4.33 -7.70 2.99
N MET A 290 -5.10 -6.93 2.21
CA MET A 290 -6.43 -7.31 1.75
C MET A 290 -6.39 -7.56 0.25
N VAL A 291 -6.77 -8.76 -0.16
CA VAL A 291 -6.72 -9.21 -1.56
C VAL A 291 -8.11 -9.64 -2.00
N LEU A 292 -8.58 -9.06 -3.10
CA LEU A 292 -9.81 -9.53 -3.75
C LEU A 292 -9.57 -10.86 -4.45
N LEU A 293 -10.40 -11.85 -4.13
CA LEU A 293 -10.37 -13.14 -4.78
C LEU A 293 -11.29 -13.16 -6.01
N PRO A 294 -11.06 -14.05 -6.99
CA PRO A 294 -11.98 -14.26 -8.11
C PRO A 294 -13.41 -14.64 -7.70
N THR A 295 -13.60 -15.12 -6.47
CA THR A 295 -14.94 -15.39 -5.90
C THR A 295 -15.70 -14.12 -5.54
N GLY A 296 -15.05 -12.96 -5.52
CA GLY A 296 -15.57 -11.70 -5.00
C GLY A 296 -15.43 -11.53 -3.48
N ASP A 297 -14.89 -12.53 -2.78
CA ASP A 297 -14.56 -12.44 -1.36
C ASP A 297 -13.23 -11.70 -1.15
N VAL A 298 -13.00 -11.22 0.07
CA VAL A 298 -11.75 -10.55 0.44
C VAL A 298 -10.92 -11.44 1.36
N LEU A 299 -9.71 -11.79 0.94
CA LEU A 299 -8.74 -12.47 1.77
C LEU A 299 -7.90 -11.45 2.54
N ILE A 300 -7.84 -11.58 3.87
CA ILE A 300 -7.05 -10.74 4.77
C ILE A 300 -5.91 -11.59 5.35
N ILE A 301 -4.67 -11.24 5.03
CA ILE A 301 -3.46 -11.99 5.43
C ILE A 301 -2.44 -11.07 6.14
N ASN A 302 -1.35 -11.65 6.63
CA ASN A 302 -0.16 -10.96 7.19
C ASN A 302 -0.41 -10.05 8.41
N GLY A 303 0.65 -9.43 8.94
CA GLY A 303 0.51 -8.44 10.00
C GLY A 303 0.52 -8.98 11.43
N ALA A 304 0.24 -8.06 12.36
CA ALA A 304 0.49 -8.21 13.78
C ALA A 304 -0.75 -7.82 14.61
N ALA A 305 -0.96 -8.49 15.74
CA ALA A 305 -2.08 -8.23 16.64
C ALA A 305 -1.81 -7.05 17.58
N ARG A 306 -0.55 -6.60 17.69
CA ARG A 306 -0.15 -5.49 18.55
C ARG A 306 0.97 -4.66 17.94
N GLY A 307 1.05 -3.40 18.36
CA GLY A 307 2.04 -2.44 17.89
C GLY A 307 1.58 -1.72 16.62
N THR A 308 2.54 -1.35 15.77
CA THR A 308 2.31 -0.62 14.52
C THR A 308 3.32 -1.04 13.46
N ALA A 309 3.17 -0.49 12.25
CA ALA A 309 4.31 -0.44 11.33
C ALA A 309 5.41 0.49 11.87
N GLY A 310 6.59 0.38 11.27
CA GLY A 310 7.83 0.95 11.78
C GLY A 310 8.76 -0.18 12.23
N TRP A 311 10.03 -0.05 11.88
CA TRP A 311 11.04 -1.10 12.04
C TRP A 311 11.03 -1.69 13.46
N GLY A 312 10.73 -2.99 13.57
CA GLY A 312 10.73 -3.71 14.85
C GLY A 312 9.60 -3.37 15.82
N LEU A 313 8.52 -2.72 15.38
CA LEU A 313 7.42 -2.26 16.25
C LEU A 313 6.19 -3.17 16.30
N GLY A 314 6.11 -4.20 15.44
CA GLY A 314 5.03 -5.20 15.48
C GLY A 314 5.26 -6.29 16.52
N ARG A 315 4.19 -6.77 17.18
CA ARG A 315 4.21 -7.91 18.11
C ARG A 315 3.02 -8.83 17.86
N GLU A 316 3.17 -10.09 18.29
CA GLU A 316 2.13 -11.13 18.17
C GLU A 316 1.65 -11.33 16.73
N PRO A 317 2.41 -12.09 15.92
CA PRO A 317 2.04 -12.33 14.54
C PRO A 317 0.67 -12.96 14.37
N VAL A 318 -0.12 -12.40 13.45
CA VAL A 318 -1.43 -12.96 13.12
C VAL A 318 -1.25 -13.99 12.00
N LEU A 319 -1.06 -15.24 12.42
CA LEU A 319 -0.76 -16.34 11.50
C LEU A 319 -1.99 -16.87 10.74
N HIS A 320 -3.19 -16.60 11.24
CA HIS A 320 -4.44 -17.04 10.61
C HIS A 320 -4.91 -16.01 9.58
N PRO A 321 -5.02 -16.39 8.30
CA PRO A 321 -5.76 -15.61 7.32
C PRO A 321 -7.24 -15.53 7.69
N VAL A 322 -7.91 -14.47 7.28
CA VAL A 322 -9.35 -14.29 7.47
C VAL A 322 -9.98 -14.05 6.10
N LEU A 323 -11.03 -14.80 5.77
CA LEU A 323 -11.81 -14.61 4.56
C LEU A 323 -13.09 -13.85 4.88
N TYR A 324 -13.31 -12.72 4.20
CA TYR A 324 -14.55 -11.96 4.28
C TYR A 324 -15.47 -12.29 3.11
N LYS A 325 -16.64 -12.85 3.41
CA LYS A 325 -17.69 -13.23 2.47
C LYS A 325 -18.56 -12.03 2.13
N VAL A 326 -18.42 -11.50 0.92
CA VAL A 326 -19.17 -10.32 0.46
C VAL A 326 -20.63 -10.67 0.14
N GLY A 327 -20.86 -11.80 -0.53
CA GLY A 327 -22.19 -12.24 -1.00
C GLY A 327 -22.89 -13.31 -0.17
N GLY A 328 -22.31 -13.73 0.96
CA GLY A 328 -22.85 -14.81 1.80
C GLY A 328 -24.07 -14.38 2.63
N ILE A 329 -25.02 -15.31 2.83
CA ILE A 329 -26.08 -15.16 3.85
C ILE A 329 -25.38 -14.97 5.19
N ARG A 330 -25.51 -13.78 5.77
CA ARG A 330 -24.97 -13.46 7.10
C ARG A 330 -25.72 -14.31 8.13
N SER A 331 -25.14 -15.44 8.52
CA SER A 331 -25.62 -16.16 9.70
C SER A 331 -25.31 -15.31 10.94
N ASN A 332 -26.19 -15.34 11.94
CA ASN A 332 -26.03 -14.54 13.16
C ASN A 332 -24.75 -14.86 13.97
N GLU A 333 -24.03 -15.94 13.64
CA GLU A 333 -22.86 -16.42 14.37
C GLU A 333 -21.51 -16.04 13.72
N SER A 334 -21.49 -15.71 12.43
CA SER A 334 -20.30 -15.19 11.75
C SER A 334 -20.70 -14.05 10.81
N ARG A 335 -20.35 -12.81 11.18
CA ARG A 335 -20.60 -11.56 10.42
C ARG A 335 -19.79 -11.51 9.11
N GLY A 336 -19.88 -12.54 8.27
CA GLY A 336 -19.16 -12.64 7.00
C GLY A 336 -17.70 -13.07 7.10
N PHE A 337 -17.10 -13.20 8.30
CA PHE A 337 -15.70 -13.61 8.44
C PHE A 337 -15.53 -15.10 8.75
N GLU A 338 -14.61 -15.74 8.03
CA GLU A 338 -14.17 -17.13 8.22
C GLU A 338 -12.67 -17.16 8.51
N VAL A 339 -12.25 -17.84 9.59
CA VAL A 339 -10.84 -18.00 9.93
C VAL A 339 -10.27 -19.20 9.17
N LEU A 340 -9.22 -18.98 8.39
CA LEU A 340 -8.57 -20.02 7.60
C LEU A 340 -7.40 -20.67 8.35
N ARG A 341 -6.89 -21.78 7.83
CA ARG A 341 -5.73 -22.48 8.40
C ARG A 341 -4.51 -21.55 8.51
N PRO A 342 -3.75 -21.61 9.62
CA PRO A 342 -2.64 -20.71 9.86
C PRO A 342 -1.44 -21.01 8.96
N THR A 343 -0.62 -19.99 8.75
CA THR A 343 0.74 -20.11 8.23
C THR A 343 1.74 -20.31 9.38
N THR A 344 2.97 -20.70 9.07
CA THR A 344 4.06 -20.83 10.07
C THR A 344 5.03 -19.65 10.03
N ILE A 345 4.91 -18.76 9.05
CA ILE A 345 5.85 -17.67 8.79
C ILE A 345 5.12 -16.33 8.98
N PRO A 346 5.60 -15.46 9.90
CA PRO A 346 5.10 -14.11 10.04
C PRO A 346 5.24 -13.29 8.77
N GLY A 347 4.19 -12.56 8.38
CA GLY A 347 4.21 -11.60 7.27
C GLY A 347 4.85 -10.24 7.60
N PHE A 348 5.71 -10.17 8.62
CA PHE A 348 6.48 -8.97 8.99
C PHE A 348 7.72 -9.39 9.80
N THR A 349 8.70 -8.50 9.91
CA THR A 349 9.94 -8.76 10.63
C THR A 349 9.75 -8.67 12.14
N ILE A 350 10.04 -9.75 12.85
CA ILE A 350 10.10 -9.77 14.32
C ILE A 350 11.56 -9.50 14.72
N PRO A 351 11.86 -8.48 15.54
CA PRO A 351 13.22 -8.29 16.02
C PRO A 351 13.64 -9.48 16.90
N PRO A 352 14.93 -9.88 16.87
CA PRO A 352 15.41 -10.93 17.77
C PRO A 352 15.16 -10.56 19.24
N PRO A 353 14.95 -11.53 20.14
CA PRO A 353 14.89 -11.25 21.57
C PRO A 353 16.20 -10.59 22.00
N GLY A 354 16.07 -9.42 22.65
CA GLY A 354 17.19 -8.63 23.15
C GLY A 354 17.76 -9.13 24.46
#